data_AF-A0A4D7QU09-F1
#
_entry.id   AF-A0A4D7QU09-F1
#
_cell.length_a   1.000
_cell.length_b   1.000
_cell.length_c   1.000
_cell.angle_alpha   90.00
_cell.angle_beta   90.00
_cell.angle_gamma   90.00
#
_symmetry.space_group_name_H-M   'P 1'
#
loop_
_entity.id
_entity.type
_entity.pdbx_description
1 polymer ?
#
loop_
_entity_poly.entity_id
_entity_poly.type
_entity_poly.pdbx_seq_one_letter_code
_entity_poly.pdbx_strand_id
1 'polypeptide(L)'
;MALAQRVPRGPPALQAEFREFLVPFRQALRANDPAGVAAHTRLPMIYNGAARDQAYFQRTIYRDLFTARNRTCLQTARPVYERDGEGTDSFLMFCGHVIFVFTKKQDGFRFADTGVDD
;
A
#
# COMPACT_ATOMS: atom_id res chain seq x y z
N MET A 1 12.99 1.26 30.47
CA MET A 1 11.67 0.63 30.22
C MET A 1 11.19 1.13 28.86
N ALA A 2 11.30 0.31 27.81
CA ALA A 2 10.82 0.69 26.48
C ALA A 2 9.30 0.44 26.42
N LEU A 3 8.52 1.50 26.26
CA LEU A 3 7.10 1.40 25.92
C LEU A 3 7.01 0.60 24.63
N ALA A 4 6.45 -0.61 24.69
CA ALA A 4 5.93 -1.28 23.51
C ALA A 4 4.92 -0.30 22.89
N GLN A 5 5.35 0.42 21.86
CA GLN A 5 4.50 1.37 21.15
C GLN A 5 3.30 0.57 20.66
N ARG A 6 2.13 0.83 21.26
CA ARG A 6 0.89 0.26 20.76
C ARG A 6 0.72 0.85 19.37
N VAL A 7 0.99 0.03 18.37
CA VAL A 7 0.76 0.34 16.96
C VAL A 7 -0.63 0.99 16.88
N PRO A 8 -0.71 2.28 16.49
CA PRO A 8 -1.97 2.98 16.46
C PRO A 8 -2.97 2.22 15.58
N ARG A 9 -4.17 2.02 16.11
CA ARG A 9 -5.31 1.59 15.31
C ARG A 9 -6.04 2.85 14.90
N GLY A 10 -6.18 3.07 13.59
CA GLY A 10 -6.87 4.25 13.06
C GLY A 10 -8.33 4.31 13.51
N PRO A 11 -9.03 5.43 13.28
CA PRO A 11 -10.47 5.52 13.52
C PRO A 11 -11.26 4.32 12.93
N PRO A 12 -12.28 3.79 13.63
CA PRO A 12 -13.01 2.59 13.17
C PRO A 12 -13.58 2.71 11.75
N ALA A 13 -14.07 3.91 11.38
CA ALA A 13 -14.59 4.19 10.04
C ALA A 13 -13.50 4.06 8.96
N LEU A 14 -12.32 4.64 9.19
CA LEU A 14 -11.18 4.52 8.26
C LEU A 14 -10.68 3.08 8.14
N GLN A 15 -10.68 2.33 9.24
CA GLN A 15 -10.35 0.90 9.19
C GLN A 15 -11.37 0.10 8.35
N ALA A 16 -12.66 0.45 8.42
CA ALA A 16 -13.69 -0.22 7.63
C ALA A 16 -13.52 0.08 6.14
N GLU A 17 -13.37 1.35 5.78
CA GLU A 17 -13.16 1.78 4.40
C GLU A 17 -11.88 1.15 3.81
N PHE A 18 -10.80 1.09 4.59
CA PHE A 18 -9.57 0.45 4.13
C PHE A 18 -9.72 -1.05 3.93
N ARG A 19 -10.49 -1.75 4.77
CA ARG A 19 -10.81 -3.17 4.56
C ARG A 19 -11.60 -3.39 3.29
N GLU A 20 -12.54 -2.50 2.96
CA GLU A 20 -13.31 -2.56 1.71
C GLU A 20 -12.40 -2.35 0.50
N PHE A 21 -11.53 -1.34 0.52
CA PHE A 21 -10.51 -1.11 -0.51
C PHE A 21 -9.61 -2.34 -0.73
N LEU A 22 -9.21 -3.01 0.36
CA LEU A 22 -8.30 -4.16 0.27
C LEU A 22 -8.88 -5.36 -0.46
N VAL A 23 -10.21 -5.50 -0.54
CA VAL A 23 -10.84 -6.66 -1.19
C VAL A 23 -10.43 -6.76 -2.67
N PRO A 24 -10.73 -5.78 -3.54
CA PRO A 24 -10.35 -5.85 -4.95
C PRO A 24 -8.84 -5.77 -5.16
N PHE A 25 -8.10 -5.00 -4.34
CA PHE A 25 -6.64 -4.96 -4.40
C PHE A 25 -6.02 -6.35 -4.15
N ARG A 26 -6.46 -7.06 -3.11
CA ARG A 26 -5.97 -8.42 -2.81
C ARG A 26 -6.41 -9.43 -3.86
N GLN A 27 -7.56 -9.27 -4.49
CA GLN A 27 -7.98 -10.10 -5.63
C GLN A 27 -7.02 -9.95 -6.80
N ALA A 28 -6.68 -8.72 -7.20
CA ALA A 28 -5.71 -8.46 -8.27
C ALA A 28 -4.32 -9.05 -7.93
N LEU A 29 -3.88 -8.96 -6.68
CA LEU A 29 -2.64 -9.60 -6.22
C LEU A 29 -2.68 -11.14 -6.34
N ARG A 30 -3.80 -11.79 -5.99
CA ARG A 30 -3.95 -13.25 -6.12
C ARG A 30 -3.94 -13.69 -7.57
N ALA A 31 -4.56 -12.91 -8.45
CA ALA A 31 -4.57 -13.14 -9.89
C ALA A 31 -3.22 -12.86 -10.57
N ASN A 32 -2.25 -12.30 -9.84
CA ASN A 32 -1.01 -11.77 -10.41
C ASN A 32 -1.31 -10.80 -11.57
N ASP A 33 -2.30 -9.92 -11.36
CA ASP A 33 -2.81 -8.98 -12.36
C ASP A 33 -2.19 -7.58 -12.17
N PRO A 34 -1.22 -7.18 -13.02
CA PRO A 34 -0.58 -5.87 -12.91
C PRO A 34 -1.56 -4.72 -13.22
N ALA A 35 -2.52 -4.94 -14.10
CA ALA A 35 -3.48 -3.92 -14.51
C ALA A 35 -4.51 -3.66 -13.40
N GLY A 36 -5.03 -4.73 -12.79
CA GLY A 36 -5.90 -4.63 -11.62
C GLY A 36 -5.22 -3.95 -10.44
N VAL A 37 -3.93 -4.25 -10.18
CA VAL A 37 -3.19 -3.53 -9.12
C VAL A 37 -2.97 -2.07 -9.49
N ALA A 38 -2.64 -1.76 -10.75
CA ALA A 38 -2.47 -0.38 -11.21
C ALA A 38 -3.74 0.47 -11.05
N ALA A 39 -4.93 -0.11 -11.24
CA ALA A 39 -6.22 0.57 -11.03
C ALA A 39 -6.46 1.00 -9.57
N HIS A 40 -5.73 0.40 -8.62
CA HIS A 40 -5.77 0.72 -7.19
C HIS A 40 -4.53 1.50 -6.74
N THR A 41 -3.68 1.93 -7.67
CA THR A 41 -2.46 2.71 -7.43
C THR A 41 -2.70 4.18 -7.74
N ARG A 42 -2.10 5.07 -6.96
CA ARG A 42 -2.01 6.48 -7.30
C ARG A 42 -0.95 6.66 -8.39
N LEU A 43 -1.40 6.97 -9.60
CA LEU A 43 -0.53 7.24 -10.74
C LEU A 43 -0.60 8.73 -11.14
N PRO A 44 0.52 9.31 -11.63
CA PRO A 44 1.84 8.71 -11.71
C PRO A 44 2.48 8.52 -10.32
N MET A 45 3.23 7.43 -10.16
CA MET A 45 3.95 7.09 -8.91
C MET A 45 5.43 7.47 -9.05
N ILE A 46 6.03 8.03 -8.00
CA ILE A 46 7.49 8.24 -7.99
C ILE A 46 8.16 6.89 -7.77
N TYR A 47 9.03 6.49 -8.70
CA TYR A 47 9.81 5.26 -8.60
C TYR A 47 11.20 5.47 -9.19
N ASN A 48 12.23 5.20 -8.39
CA ASN A 48 13.64 5.48 -8.69
C ASN A 48 13.84 6.95 -9.13
N GLY A 49 13.30 7.89 -8.35
CA GLY A 49 13.49 9.33 -8.53
C GLY A 49 12.70 9.99 -9.67
N ALA A 50 11.77 9.28 -10.33
CA ALA A 50 10.98 9.84 -11.42
C ALA A 50 9.51 9.40 -11.36
N ALA A 51 8.62 10.27 -11.84
CA ALA A 51 7.20 9.98 -12.01
C ALA A 51 7.00 8.94 -13.13
N ARG A 52 6.31 7.84 -12.81
CA ARG A 52 6.06 6.71 -13.71
C ARG A 52 4.57 6.55 -13.95
N ASP A 53 4.23 6.35 -15.22
CA ASP A 53 2.85 6.15 -15.66
C ASP A 53 2.37 4.70 -15.43
N GLN A 54 1.13 4.45 -15.83
CA GLN A 54 0.51 3.14 -15.74
C GLN A 54 1.26 2.05 -16.52
N ALA A 55 1.78 2.37 -17.71
CA ALA A 55 2.46 1.39 -18.55
C ALA A 55 3.79 0.95 -17.91
N TYR A 56 4.55 1.90 -17.37
CA TYR A 56 5.77 1.62 -16.64
C TYR A 56 5.48 0.89 -15.32
N PHE A 57 4.39 1.24 -14.63
CA PHE A 57 3.97 0.52 -13.44
C PHE A 57 3.76 -0.97 -13.74
N GLN A 58 2.95 -1.29 -14.76
CA GLN A 58 2.60 -2.67 -15.07
C GLN A 58 3.81 -3.50 -15.54
N ARG A 59 4.72 -2.90 -16.33
CA ARG A 59 5.87 -3.60 -16.92
C ARG A 59 7.06 -3.74 -15.99
N THR A 60 7.27 -2.76 -15.11
CA THR A 60 8.50 -2.66 -14.29
C THR A 60 8.18 -2.68 -12.81
N ILE A 61 7.48 -1.66 -12.29
CA ILE A 61 7.24 -1.49 -10.85
C ILE A 61 6.53 -2.72 -10.27
N TYR A 62 5.53 -3.24 -10.99
CA TYR A 62 4.79 -4.40 -10.54
C TYR A 62 5.68 -5.62 -10.36
N ARG A 63 6.54 -5.92 -11.35
CA ARG A 63 7.46 -7.05 -11.29
C ARG A 63 8.47 -6.89 -10.15
N ASP A 64 8.98 -5.68 -9.96
CA ASP A 64 10.06 -5.41 -9.02
C ASP A 64 9.55 -5.40 -7.56
N LEU A 65 8.37 -4.81 -7.30
CA LEU A 65 7.79 -4.70 -5.95
C LEU A 65 6.87 -5.85 -5.58
N PHE A 66 6.04 -6.32 -6.51
CA PHE A 66 5.00 -7.32 -6.24
C PHE A 66 5.46 -8.72 -6.62
N THR A 67 6.63 -9.12 -6.11
CA THR A 67 7.12 -10.49 -6.20
C THR A 67 6.14 -11.50 -5.59
N ALA A 68 6.28 -12.79 -5.89
CA ALA A 68 5.44 -13.83 -5.28
C ALA A 68 5.45 -13.76 -3.73
N ARG A 69 6.61 -13.46 -3.13
CA ARG A 69 6.77 -13.23 -1.68
C ARG A 69 5.90 -12.07 -1.20
N ASN A 70 6.00 -10.91 -1.85
CA ASN A 70 5.29 -9.71 -1.42
C ASN A 70 3.79 -9.82 -1.66
N ARG A 71 3.35 -10.42 -2.78
CA ARG A 71 1.93 -10.69 -3.02
C ARG A 71 1.33 -11.59 -1.95
N THR A 72 2.07 -12.64 -1.54
CA THR A 72 1.66 -13.54 -0.44
C THR A 72 1.58 -12.79 0.88
N CYS A 73 2.62 -12.02 1.23
CA CYS A 73 2.63 -11.21 2.45
C CYS A 73 1.46 -10.23 2.52
N LEU A 74 1.17 -9.50 1.43
CA LEU A 74 0.08 -8.52 1.37
C LEU A 74 -1.32 -9.15 1.54
N GLN A 75 -1.47 -10.47 1.37
CA GLN A 75 -2.72 -11.16 1.70
C GLN A 75 -3.00 -11.20 3.20
N THR A 76 -1.95 -11.29 4.03
CA THR A 76 -2.05 -11.56 5.47
C THR A 76 -1.53 -10.42 6.34
N ALA A 77 -0.79 -9.47 5.75
CA ALA A 77 -0.22 -8.34 6.46
C ALA A 77 -1.30 -7.57 7.23
N ARG A 78 -0.97 -7.27 8.50
CA ARG A 78 -1.81 -6.43 9.36
C ARG A 78 -1.46 -4.97 9.09
N PRO A 79 -2.41 -4.14 8.68
CA PRO A 79 -2.11 -2.74 8.42
C PRO A 79 -1.86 -1.95 9.71
N VAL A 80 -0.86 -1.09 9.66
CA VAL A 80 -0.53 -0.12 10.71
C VAL A 80 -1.10 1.22 10.28
N TYR A 81 -1.82 1.90 11.16
CA TYR A 81 -2.32 3.24 10.86
C TYR A 81 -1.29 4.30 11.20
N GLU A 82 -1.20 5.31 10.34
CA GLU A 82 -0.43 6.52 10.53
C GLU A 82 -1.25 7.71 10.04
N ARG A 83 -1.02 8.87 10.65
CA ARG A 83 -1.45 10.16 10.13
C ARG A 83 -0.25 11.07 10.11
N ASP A 84 0.06 11.62 8.94
CA ASP A 84 1.20 12.55 8.80
C ASP A 84 0.92 13.91 9.44
N GLY A 85 1.94 14.77 9.48
CA GLY A 85 1.84 16.13 10.04
C GLY A 85 0.89 17.06 9.27
N GLU A 86 0.50 16.69 8.04
CA GLU A 86 -0.48 17.42 7.22
C GLU A 86 -1.92 16.87 7.41
N GLY A 87 -2.08 15.83 8.23
CA GLY A 87 -3.37 15.24 8.53
C GLY A 87 -3.82 14.16 7.54
N THR A 88 -2.94 13.70 6.65
CA THR A 88 -3.26 12.64 5.69
C THR A 88 -3.25 11.28 6.39
N ASP A 89 -4.39 10.60 6.35
CA ASP A 89 -4.52 9.24 6.85
C ASP A 89 -3.87 8.21 5.92
N SER A 90 -3.05 7.34 6.48
CA SER A 90 -2.41 6.24 5.75
C SER A 90 -2.48 4.92 6.53
N PHE A 91 -2.42 3.83 5.78
CA PHE A 91 -2.15 2.50 6.31
C PHE A 91 -0.87 1.96 5.68
N LEU A 92 0.00 1.38 6.50
CA LEU A 92 1.25 0.76 6.09
C LEU A 92 1.17 -0.76 6.23
N MET A 93 1.69 -1.49 5.24
CA MET A 93 1.86 -2.94 5.32
C MET A 93 3.33 -3.31 5.14
N PHE A 94 3.88 -4.00 6.12
CA PHE A 94 5.29 -4.37 6.18
C PHE A 94 5.48 -5.77 5.60
N CYS A 95 6.27 -5.88 4.54
CA CYS A 95 6.57 -7.14 3.85
C CYS A 95 8.07 -7.32 3.67
N GLY A 96 8.73 -7.79 4.73
CA GLY A 96 10.19 -7.78 4.81
C GLY A 96 10.69 -6.34 4.88
N HIS A 97 11.62 -5.97 4.00
CA HIS A 97 12.21 -4.63 3.94
C HIS A 97 11.38 -3.62 3.13
N VAL A 98 10.25 -4.04 2.57
CA VAL A 98 9.37 -3.17 1.77
C VAL A 98 8.16 -2.81 2.60
N ILE A 99 7.94 -1.50 2.76
CA ILE A 99 6.76 -0.94 3.40
C ILE A 99 5.83 -0.45 2.31
N PHE A 100 4.65 -1.06 2.18
CA PHE A 100 3.63 -0.62 1.22
C PHE A 100 2.74 0.43 1.88
N VAL A 101 2.71 1.63 1.31
CA VAL A 101 1.97 2.78 1.86
C VAL A 101 0.67 2.97 1.08
N PHE A 102 -0.43 2.99 1.81
CA PHE A 102 -1.76 3.23 1.28
C PHE A 102 -2.34 4.51 1.88
N THR A 103 -2.66 5.47 1.04
CA THR A 103 -3.06 6.81 1.49
C THR A 103 -4.53 7.06 1.21
N LYS A 104 -5.23 7.68 2.16
CA LYS A 104 -6.62 8.12 2.02
C LYS A 104 -6.68 9.36 1.12
N LYS A 105 -7.59 9.33 0.14
CA LYS A 105 -8.00 10.47 -0.68
C LYS A 105 -9.51 10.66 -0.59
N GLN A 106 -9.99 11.73 -1.23
CA GLN A 106 -11.42 12.05 -1.27
C GLN A 106 -12.24 10.90 -1.87
N ASP A 107 -11.70 10.20 -2.87
CA ASP A 107 -12.32 9.09 -3.60
C ASP A 107 -11.95 7.69 -3.05
N GLY A 108 -11.30 7.63 -1.88
CA GLY A 108 -10.96 6.40 -1.19
C GLY A 108 -9.47 6.17 -1.01
N PHE A 109 -9.10 4.97 -0.58
CA PHE A 109 -7.69 4.57 -0.45
C PHE A 109 -7.07 4.18 -1.79
N ARG A 110 -5.76 4.43 -1.93
CA ARG A 110 -4.92 3.96 -3.05
C ARG A 110 -3.57 3.52 -2.53
N PHE A 111 -2.95 2.53 -3.19
CA PHE A 111 -1.51 2.28 -3.04
C PHE A 111 -0.76 3.50 -3.59
N ALA A 112 0.07 4.13 -2.78
CA ALA A 112 0.61 5.44 -3.10
C ALA A 112 2.14 5.44 -3.22
N ASP A 113 2.82 4.65 -2.39
CA ASP A 113 4.28 4.64 -2.34
C ASP A 113 4.83 3.37 -1.68
N THR A 114 6.14 3.19 -1.79
CA THR A 114 6.89 2.24 -0.96
C THR A 114 7.95 2.94 -0.13
N GLY A 115 7.99 2.63 1.17
CA GLY A 115 9.15 2.89 2.02
C GLY A 115 10.12 1.71 2.02
N VAL A 116 11.37 1.98 2.40
CA VAL A 116 12.32 0.96 2.84
C VAL A 116 12.44 1.04 4.35
N ASP A 117 12.44 -0.11 5.02
CA ASP A 117 12.80 -0.18 6.43
C ASP A 117 14.33 0.03 6.52
N ASP A 118 14.77 1.08 7.21
CA ASP A 118 16.19 1.45 7.42
C ASP A 118 16.83 0.56 8.51
#